data_AF-A0A0N4YAJ8-F1
#
_entry.id   AF-A0A0N4YAJ8-F1
#
_cell.length_a   1.000
_cell.length_b   1.000
_cell.length_c   1.000
_cell.angle_alpha   90.00
_cell.angle_beta   90.00
_cell.angle_gamma   90.00
#
_symmetry.space_group_name_H-M   'P 1'
#
loop_
_entity.id
_entity.type
_entity.pdbx_description
1 polymer ?
#
loop_
_entity_poly.entity_id
_entity_poly.type
_entity_poly.pdbx_seq_one_letter_code
_entity_poly.pdbx_strand_id
1 'polypeptide(L)'
;MIQWVWENLSSTSSLASGLRKAYTNEWAIIPGEEYFLFRNVNQRSRSSRKTRSLQLNRISHEPEVLWMEQQVAKKRVKRDYRQRARRARPINENDLSFGEDEALVSKSRNRKQPDPNDPLWTDMWYLSIINGSSFQNRAEITGNSKMDHNVKEAWDLGYTGRGVVVTILDDGLERTHPDIAPNYDSRASYDVNDRDDDPMPRYEYSDENRHGTRCAGEVAAIFNNSLCIVGIAYNARIGGIRMLDGDVTDAVEAASLGHNSDYVDIYSASWGPDDDGRTVDGPAKLTRAAFERGIREGRRGKGSHIVIRAAKPINLRAGDWVTNGVGRNVSHSFGYGLMDAGAMVQLARNWTTAPEQHKCRQFYPSRFKTIPHGNRLQLQLYTDGCAGSVDEQVVYLEHVQAIITLKAPKRGDIQIYLTSPSGTRSTLLTKRARDTSRAGFIEWAFMTTHSWGELAAGLWTLEVDNDGWDDAELVKWDLVMFGTVDETTQFGGGHNSALTARSLTHQDDSRAGGSKLASVPILDRLTSILLPMLILLLRL
;
A
#
# COMPACT_ATOMS: atom_id res chain seq x y z
N MET A 1 -8.00 -18.69 21.74
CA MET A 1 -8.42 -18.15 20.45
C MET A 1 -7.82 -18.95 19.31
N ILE A 2 -8.47 -20.07 18.98
CA ILE A 2 -8.61 -20.39 17.57
C ILE A 2 -9.74 -19.47 17.07
N GLN A 3 -9.40 -18.55 16.17
CA GLN A 3 -10.35 -17.67 15.52
C GLN A 3 -10.62 -18.19 14.11
N TRP A 4 -11.89 -18.16 13.70
CA TRP A 4 -12.33 -18.67 12.39
C TRP A 4 -12.94 -17.55 11.59
N VAL A 5 -12.72 -17.58 10.27
CA VAL A 5 -13.38 -16.64 9.35
C VAL A 5 -14.27 -17.39 8.40
N TRP A 6 -15.55 -17.00 8.37
CA TRP A 6 -16.61 -17.63 7.58
C TRP A 6 -16.99 -16.70 6.44
N GLU A 7 -17.57 -17.25 5.37
CA GLU A 7 -18.02 -16.54 4.18
C GLU A 7 -19.47 -16.99 3.89
N ASN A 8 -20.38 -16.01 3.85
CA ASN A 8 -21.86 -16.10 3.85
C ASN A 8 -22.53 -16.56 5.16
N LEU A 9 -23.39 -15.68 5.70
CA LEU A 9 -24.42 -16.00 6.69
C LEU A 9 -25.65 -15.12 6.42
N SER A 10 -26.40 -15.46 5.37
CA SER A 10 -27.64 -14.77 4.96
C SER A 10 -28.68 -14.58 6.06
N SER A 11 -28.57 -15.30 7.18
CA SER A 11 -29.11 -14.87 8.47
C SER A 11 -28.24 -15.41 9.61
N THR A 12 -28.25 -14.73 10.77
CA THR A 12 -27.66 -15.27 12.01
C THR A 12 -28.43 -16.48 12.58
N SER A 13 -29.47 -16.96 11.89
CA SER A 13 -30.43 -17.95 12.41
C SER A 13 -30.02 -19.42 12.21
N SER A 14 -29.15 -19.71 11.24
CA SER A 14 -28.97 -21.06 10.68
C SER A 14 -27.74 -21.84 11.16
N LEU A 15 -26.84 -21.20 11.91
CA LEU A 15 -25.77 -21.87 12.67
C LEU A 15 -26.33 -23.02 13.52
N ALA A 16 -26.03 -24.27 13.15
CA ALA A 16 -26.50 -25.48 13.81
C ALA A 16 -26.37 -25.38 15.33
N SER A 17 -27.41 -25.79 16.08
CA SER A 17 -27.60 -25.45 17.49
C SER A 17 -26.46 -25.87 18.44
N GLY A 18 -25.63 -26.84 18.04
CA GLY A 18 -24.41 -27.25 18.75
C GLY A 18 -23.24 -26.26 18.62
N LEU A 19 -23.16 -25.49 17.52
CA LEU A 19 -22.05 -24.57 17.24
C LEU A 19 -22.15 -23.26 18.03
N ARG A 20 -23.37 -22.74 18.21
CA ARG A 20 -23.66 -21.58 19.08
C ARG A 20 -23.21 -21.78 20.54
N LYS A 21 -23.06 -23.02 21.02
CA LYS A 21 -22.56 -23.32 22.37
C LYS A 21 -21.03 -23.29 22.48
N ALA A 22 -20.31 -23.34 21.36
CA ALA A 22 -18.85 -23.44 21.33
C ALA A 22 -18.16 -22.20 20.74
N TYR A 23 -18.86 -21.40 19.94
CA TYR A 23 -18.31 -20.25 19.23
C TYR A 23 -19.20 -19.00 19.35
N THR A 24 -18.58 -17.86 19.63
CA THR A 24 -19.19 -16.52 19.54
C THR A 24 -18.84 -15.89 18.20
N ASN A 25 -19.82 -15.31 17.50
CA ASN A 25 -19.54 -14.32 16.45
C ASN A 25 -19.06 -13.05 17.13
N GLU A 26 -17.91 -12.53 16.71
CA GLU A 26 -17.31 -11.36 17.32
C GLU A 26 -17.67 -10.09 16.53
N TRP A 27 -17.42 -10.08 15.21
CA TRP A 27 -17.66 -8.93 14.32
C TRP A 27 -17.39 -9.28 12.84
N ALA A 28 -17.76 -8.39 11.91
CA ALA A 28 -17.50 -8.49 10.46
C ALA A 28 -16.20 -7.79 10.06
N ILE A 29 -15.24 -8.53 9.48
CA ILE A 29 -13.83 -8.15 9.36
C ILE A 29 -13.60 -7.02 8.36
N ILE A 30 -14.34 -7.01 7.26
CA ILE A 30 -14.32 -5.98 6.24
C ILE A 30 -15.76 -5.45 6.12
N PRO A 31 -16.04 -4.17 6.44
CA PRO A 31 -17.40 -3.66 6.52
C PRO A 31 -18.18 -3.81 5.21
N GLY A 32 -19.24 -4.63 5.21
CA GLY A 32 -20.05 -4.90 4.01
C GLY A 32 -19.61 -6.13 3.20
N GLU A 33 -18.51 -6.79 3.55
CA GLU A 33 -18.22 -8.16 3.08
C GLU A 33 -18.84 -9.20 4.03
N GLU A 34 -19.04 -10.41 3.53
CA GLU A 34 -19.54 -11.54 4.34
C GLU A 34 -18.44 -12.25 5.17
N TYR A 35 -17.34 -11.58 5.52
CA TYR A 35 -16.23 -12.15 6.30
C TYR A 35 -16.43 -11.93 7.81
N PHE A 36 -16.74 -12.98 8.57
CA PHE A 36 -17.05 -12.87 10.01
C PHE A 36 -16.03 -13.58 10.91
N LEU A 37 -15.57 -12.93 11.98
CA LEU A 37 -14.61 -13.49 12.93
C LEU A 37 -15.30 -14.21 14.10
N PHE A 38 -15.09 -15.52 14.24
CA PHE A 38 -15.63 -16.33 15.34
C PHE A 38 -14.56 -16.73 16.36
N ARG A 39 -14.89 -16.72 17.65
CA ARG A 39 -14.00 -17.15 18.76
C ARG A 39 -14.54 -18.40 19.45
N ASN A 40 -13.67 -19.40 19.68
CA ASN A 40 -14.02 -20.53 20.55
C ASN A 40 -14.06 -20.12 22.04
N VAL A 41 -15.19 -20.31 22.72
CA VAL A 41 -15.41 -19.87 24.12
C VAL A 41 -14.54 -20.60 25.15
N ASN A 42 -14.07 -21.81 24.84
CA ASN A 42 -13.32 -22.67 25.76
C ASN A 42 -11.79 -22.50 25.63
N GLN A 43 -11.30 -21.66 24.71
CA GLN A 43 -9.86 -21.54 24.43
C GLN A 43 -9.30 -20.14 24.71
N ARG A 44 -8.48 -20.03 25.76
CA ARG A 44 -7.99 -18.74 26.28
C ARG A 44 -6.90 -18.06 25.40
N SER A 45 -5.88 -18.77 24.91
CA SER A 45 -4.73 -18.18 24.17
C SER A 45 -4.82 -18.32 22.64
N ARG A 46 -4.29 -17.35 21.87
CA ARG A 46 -4.18 -17.43 20.40
C ARG A 46 -3.15 -18.50 20.01
N SER A 47 -3.35 -19.18 18.88
CA SER A 47 -2.45 -20.26 18.44
C SER A 47 -1.44 -19.80 17.39
N SER A 48 -0.17 -20.13 17.59
CA SER A 48 0.92 -19.96 16.61
C SER A 48 1.01 -21.11 15.59
N ARG A 49 0.11 -22.10 15.67
CA ARG A 49 0.06 -23.26 14.74
C ARG A 49 -1.37 -23.63 14.38
N LYS A 50 -1.58 -24.11 13.15
CA LYS A 50 -2.87 -24.69 12.72
C LYS A 50 -3.15 -25.98 13.48
N THR A 51 -4.37 -26.13 14.00
CA THR A 51 -4.85 -27.27 14.76
C THR A 51 -5.79 -28.09 13.88
N ARG A 52 -5.52 -29.40 13.72
CA ARG A 52 -6.49 -30.33 13.13
C ARG A 52 -7.33 -30.93 14.26
N SER A 53 -8.65 -30.78 14.20
CA SER A 53 -9.57 -31.47 15.12
C SER A 53 -10.84 -31.90 14.38
N LEU A 54 -11.46 -32.98 14.85
CA LEU A 54 -12.66 -33.56 14.24
C LEU A 54 -13.85 -32.59 14.23
N GLN A 55 -13.92 -31.68 15.20
CA GLN A 55 -14.98 -30.66 15.26
C GLN A 55 -14.83 -29.61 14.15
N LEU A 56 -13.59 -29.28 13.77
CA LEU A 56 -13.30 -28.31 12.70
C LEU A 56 -13.61 -28.89 11.33
N ASN A 57 -13.28 -30.17 11.13
CA ASN A 57 -13.68 -30.89 9.92
C ASN A 57 -15.20 -31.02 9.79
N ARG A 58 -16.00 -30.98 10.87
CA ARG A 58 -17.46 -30.93 10.74
C ARG A 58 -17.95 -29.55 10.29
N ILE A 59 -17.45 -28.49 10.94
CA ILE A 59 -17.82 -27.10 10.62
C ILE A 59 -17.51 -26.76 9.16
N SER A 60 -16.36 -27.20 8.63
CA SER A 60 -15.98 -26.93 7.23
C SER A 60 -16.83 -27.65 6.17
N HIS A 61 -17.80 -28.47 6.58
CA HIS A 61 -18.72 -29.18 5.68
C HIS A 61 -20.20 -28.83 5.98
N GLU A 62 -20.48 -27.83 6.83
CA GLU A 62 -21.82 -27.29 6.96
C GLU A 62 -22.20 -26.56 5.65
N PRO A 63 -23.42 -26.74 5.08
CA PRO A 63 -23.75 -26.28 3.73
C PRO A 63 -23.61 -24.78 3.47
N GLU A 64 -23.67 -23.98 4.53
CA GLU A 64 -23.60 -22.51 4.49
C GLU A 64 -22.17 -21.98 4.64
N VAL A 65 -21.20 -22.85 4.97
CA VAL A 65 -19.80 -22.45 5.16
C VAL A 65 -19.05 -22.57 3.84
N LEU A 66 -19.07 -21.50 3.03
CA LEU A 66 -18.35 -21.47 1.75
C LEU A 66 -16.83 -21.60 1.93
N TRP A 67 -16.29 -21.01 3.01
CA TRP A 67 -14.89 -21.07 3.35
C TRP A 67 -14.69 -20.94 4.86
N MET A 68 -13.65 -21.61 5.39
CA MET A 68 -13.24 -21.47 6.78
C MET A 68 -11.72 -21.61 6.96
N GLU A 69 -11.07 -20.62 7.59
CA GLU A 69 -9.65 -20.69 7.99
C GLU A 69 -9.41 -20.32 9.46
N GLN A 70 -8.51 -21.08 10.11
CA GLN A 70 -7.96 -20.76 11.41
C GLN A 70 -6.98 -19.61 11.28
N GLN A 71 -7.29 -18.50 11.94
CA GLN A 71 -6.36 -17.42 12.17
C GLN A 71 -5.19 -17.91 13.04
N VAL A 72 -3.98 -17.64 12.58
CA VAL A 72 -2.71 -17.97 13.23
C VAL A 72 -1.96 -16.68 13.48
N ALA A 73 -1.37 -16.54 14.67
CA ALA A 73 -0.53 -15.40 14.99
C ALA A 73 0.68 -15.35 14.04
N LYS A 74 0.78 -14.28 13.26
CA LYS A 74 1.90 -13.98 12.36
C LYS A 74 2.91 -13.11 13.11
N LYS A 75 4.20 -13.42 12.97
CA LYS A 75 5.25 -12.53 13.45
C LYS A 75 5.40 -11.36 12.49
N ARG A 76 5.47 -10.14 13.04
CA ARG A 76 5.72 -8.90 12.30
C ARG A 76 6.86 -8.12 12.93
N VAL A 77 7.62 -7.42 12.10
CA VAL A 77 8.75 -6.58 12.53
C VAL A 77 8.51 -5.15 12.04
N LYS A 78 8.60 -4.20 12.97
CA LYS A 78 8.62 -2.76 12.71
C LYS A 78 9.96 -2.35 12.13
N ARG A 79 9.98 -1.52 11.08
CA ARG A 79 11.20 -1.01 10.45
C ARG A 79 11.71 0.26 11.16
N ASP A 80 11.96 0.16 12.46
CA ASP A 80 12.46 1.27 13.30
C ASP A 80 13.95 1.58 13.02
N TYR A 81 14.38 2.77 13.44
CA TYR A 81 15.77 3.20 13.40
C TYR A 81 16.67 2.24 14.20
N ARG A 82 17.53 1.51 13.50
CA ARG A 82 18.60 0.72 14.11
C ARG A 82 19.59 1.65 14.79
N GLN A 83 19.46 1.84 16.10
CA GLN A 83 20.50 2.45 16.91
C GLN A 83 21.82 1.70 16.67
N ARG A 84 22.75 2.33 15.94
CA ARG A 84 24.16 1.94 16.00
C ARG A 84 24.55 2.03 17.47
N ALA A 85 25.03 0.94 18.05
CA ALA A 85 25.46 0.87 19.44
C ALA A 85 26.60 1.88 19.71
N ARG A 86 26.23 3.12 19.99
CA ARG A 86 27.13 4.18 20.40
C ARG A 86 27.44 3.94 21.88
N ARG A 87 28.70 3.58 22.17
CA ARG A 87 29.23 3.73 23.53
C ARG A 87 28.98 5.18 23.96
N ALA A 88 28.16 5.37 24.98
CA ALA A 88 27.85 6.70 25.49
C ALA A 88 29.14 7.41 25.90
N ARG A 89 29.30 8.65 25.44
CA ARG A 89 30.14 9.64 26.11
C ARG A 89 29.18 10.62 26.79
N PRO A 90 29.40 10.99 28.06
CA PRO A 90 28.59 12.01 28.70
C PRO A 90 28.82 13.35 27.98
N ILE A 91 27.73 14.07 27.72
CA ILE A 91 27.77 15.48 27.31
C ILE A 91 27.68 16.28 28.60
N ASN A 92 28.56 17.27 28.74
CA ASN A 92 28.56 18.17 29.88
C ASN A 92 27.81 19.44 29.48
N GLU A 93 26.94 19.95 30.36
CA GLU A 93 26.25 21.23 30.14
C GLU A 93 27.20 22.42 30.29
N ASN A 94 26.73 23.59 29.81
CA ASN A 94 27.31 24.94 29.81
C ASN A 94 27.85 25.41 28.44
N ASP A 95 27.04 26.15 27.67
CA ASP A 95 27.07 27.62 27.82
C ASP A 95 25.79 28.28 27.24
N LEU A 96 25.47 29.48 27.71
CA LEU A 96 24.29 30.28 27.30
C LEU A 96 24.72 31.65 26.76
N SER A 97 23.80 32.29 26.00
CA SER A 97 23.74 33.75 25.73
C SER A 97 24.68 34.30 24.62
N PHE A 98 24.44 35.44 23.94
CA PHE A 98 23.36 36.45 23.87
C PHE A 98 23.32 37.06 22.44
N GLY A 99 22.24 37.77 22.05
CA GLY A 99 22.26 38.68 20.89
C GLY A 99 20.87 39.11 20.39
N GLU A 100 20.51 40.38 20.55
CA GLU A 100 19.22 40.97 20.16
C GLU A 100 19.24 41.65 18.77
N ASP A 101 18.04 41.80 18.19
CA ASP A 101 17.56 42.80 17.22
C ASP A 101 18.40 43.24 15.99
N GLU A 102 17.81 43.08 14.80
CA GLU A 102 17.48 44.25 13.96
C GLU A 102 16.22 44.01 13.12
N ALA A 103 15.58 45.10 12.67
CA ALA A 103 14.18 45.12 12.29
C ALA A 103 13.90 45.65 10.86
N LEU A 104 12.81 45.12 10.28
CA LEU A 104 11.89 45.79 9.33
C LEU A 104 12.33 46.12 7.87
N VAL A 105 11.69 45.35 6.97
CA VAL A 105 11.00 45.82 5.73
C VAL A 105 11.82 46.02 4.43
N SER A 106 11.53 45.12 3.48
CA SER A 106 11.14 45.54 2.11
C SER A 106 9.94 44.70 1.64
N LYS A 107 9.07 45.25 0.78
CA LYS A 107 7.72 44.71 0.50
C LYS A 107 7.60 44.02 -0.86
N SER A 108 6.98 42.82 -0.83
CA SER A 108 6.08 42.28 -1.85
C SER A 108 6.63 41.89 -3.24
N ARG A 109 6.95 40.59 -3.39
CA ARG A 109 6.20 39.65 -4.25
C ARG A 109 6.62 38.19 -3.95
N ASN A 110 5.67 37.26 -4.06
CA ASN A 110 5.72 35.86 -3.59
C ASN A 110 5.85 35.72 -2.06
N ARG A 111 4.75 35.34 -1.40
CA ARG A 111 4.67 35.13 0.05
C ARG A 111 5.20 33.73 0.39
N LYS A 112 6.53 33.57 0.40
CA LYS A 112 7.17 32.35 0.91
C LYS A 112 6.72 32.11 2.35
N GLN A 113 6.51 30.84 2.71
CA GLN A 113 6.29 30.46 4.10
C GLN A 113 7.57 30.79 4.90
N PRO A 114 7.46 31.42 6.10
CA PRO A 114 8.61 31.55 6.99
C PRO A 114 9.14 30.16 7.35
N ASP A 115 10.38 30.10 7.83
CA ASP A 115 10.87 28.88 8.44
C ASP A 115 10.16 28.67 9.80
N PRO A 116 9.84 27.42 10.18
CA PRO A 116 9.20 27.14 11.45
C PRO A 116 10.09 27.52 12.64
N ASN A 117 9.49 27.94 13.75
CA ASN A 117 10.19 28.21 15.01
C ASN A 117 10.43 26.96 15.88
N ASP A 118 10.20 25.77 15.31
CA ASP A 118 10.23 24.49 16.02
C ASP A 118 11.70 24.04 16.27
N PRO A 119 12.10 23.71 17.51
CA PRO A 119 13.51 23.62 17.91
C PRO A 119 14.40 22.66 17.11
N LEU A 120 13.84 21.61 16.51
CA LEU A 120 14.61 20.62 15.73
C LEU A 120 14.57 20.87 14.22
N TRP A 121 13.95 21.95 13.73
CA TRP A 121 13.87 22.28 12.29
C TRP A 121 15.23 22.23 11.58
N THR A 122 16.29 22.74 12.21
CA THR A 122 17.67 22.73 11.69
C THR A 122 18.28 21.33 11.50
N ASP A 123 17.73 20.31 12.17
CA ASP A 123 18.10 18.90 12.03
C ASP A 123 17.18 18.12 11.06
N MET A 124 16.08 18.73 10.60
CA MET A 124 15.15 18.15 9.61
C MET A 124 15.68 18.25 8.17
N TRP A 125 16.92 17.81 7.95
CA TRP A 125 17.66 17.89 6.68
C TRP A 125 16.91 17.32 5.46
N TYR A 126 15.93 16.44 5.68
CA TYR A 126 15.10 15.81 4.66
C TYR A 126 13.90 16.68 4.20
N LEU A 127 13.52 17.71 4.97
CA LEU A 127 12.49 18.69 4.58
C LEU A 127 13.09 19.92 3.90
N SER A 128 14.20 20.43 4.45
CA SER A 128 14.93 21.57 3.90
C SER A 128 16.37 21.60 4.41
N ILE A 129 17.35 21.74 3.51
CA ILE A 129 18.73 22.05 3.90
C ILE A 129 18.89 23.57 4.03
N ILE A 130 18.92 24.08 5.27
CA ILE A 130 19.15 25.50 5.58
C ILE A 130 20.59 25.79 6.04
N ASN A 131 21.00 27.05 5.88
CA ASN A 131 22.25 27.55 6.46
C ASN A 131 22.20 27.43 8.00
N GLY A 132 23.27 26.95 8.61
CA GLY A 132 23.33 26.59 10.03
C GLY A 132 22.93 25.14 10.34
N SER A 133 22.37 24.38 9.39
CA SER A 133 22.04 22.97 9.62
C SER A 133 23.28 22.10 9.88
N SER A 134 23.12 21.07 10.70
CA SER A 134 24.17 20.09 11.03
C SER A 134 24.70 19.31 9.80
N PHE A 135 24.04 19.46 8.64
CA PHE A 135 24.39 18.85 7.36
C PHE A 135 24.90 19.84 6.29
N GLN A 136 24.87 21.17 6.52
CA GLN A 136 25.30 22.19 5.55
C GLN A 136 26.70 21.90 4.97
N ASN A 137 27.69 21.67 5.85
CA ASN A 137 29.05 21.33 5.46
C ASN A 137 29.14 20.13 4.49
N ARG A 138 28.19 19.18 4.55
CA ARG A 138 28.17 17.99 3.69
C ARG A 138 27.52 18.27 2.32
N ALA A 139 26.54 19.17 2.28
CA ALA A 139 25.92 19.63 1.04
C ALA A 139 26.87 20.55 0.23
N GLU A 140 27.59 21.44 0.91
CA GLU A 140 28.58 22.33 0.29
C GLU A 140 29.80 21.58 -0.26
N ILE A 141 30.40 20.65 0.52
CA ILE A 141 31.54 19.82 0.07
C ILE A 141 31.19 18.97 -1.17
N THR A 142 29.91 18.66 -1.39
CA THR A 142 29.46 17.86 -2.55
C THR A 142 28.91 18.68 -3.71
N GLY A 143 28.85 20.01 -3.60
CA GLY A 143 28.24 20.90 -4.59
C GLY A 143 26.72 20.71 -4.75
N ASN A 144 26.07 19.97 -3.84
CA ASN A 144 24.69 19.50 -3.96
C ASN A 144 23.81 20.09 -2.85
N SER A 145 23.55 21.39 -2.95
CA SER A 145 22.73 22.18 -2.00
C SER A 145 21.22 21.87 -2.00
N LYS A 146 20.78 20.76 -2.60
CA LYS A 146 19.38 20.35 -2.75
C LYS A 146 19.23 18.82 -2.74
N MET A 147 19.46 18.21 -1.58
CA MET A 147 19.31 16.75 -1.34
C MET A 147 18.24 16.50 -0.26
N ASP A 148 17.12 17.21 -0.37
CA ASP A 148 15.92 17.08 0.46
C ASP A 148 14.71 16.70 -0.41
N HIS A 149 13.55 16.48 0.20
CA HIS A 149 12.30 16.14 -0.49
C HIS A 149 11.59 17.36 -1.14
N ASN A 150 12.24 18.53 -1.19
CA ASN A 150 11.70 19.77 -1.77
C ASN A 150 10.32 20.17 -1.20
N VAL A 151 10.11 19.92 0.10
CA VAL A 151 8.82 20.08 0.77
C VAL A 151 8.43 21.56 0.90
N LYS A 152 9.42 22.45 1.11
CA LYS A 152 9.18 23.89 1.19
C LYS A 152 8.58 24.48 -0.10
N GLU A 153 8.88 23.93 -1.29
CA GLU A 153 8.25 24.37 -2.54
C GLU A 153 6.75 24.02 -2.58
N ALA A 154 6.35 22.87 -2.04
CA ALA A 154 4.92 22.54 -1.90
C ALA A 154 4.21 23.47 -0.90
N TRP A 155 4.86 23.81 0.21
CA TRP A 155 4.35 24.76 1.21
C TRP A 155 4.24 26.19 0.67
N ASP A 156 5.23 26.68 -0.09
CA ASP A 156 5.22 27.98 -0.76
C ASP A 156 4.12 28.08 -1.84
N LEU A 157 3.74 26.94 -2.43
CA LEU A 157 2.57 26.81 -3.31
C LEU A 157 1.23 26.69 -2.56
N GLY A 158 1.25 26.64 -1.22
CA GLY A 158 0.06 26.57 -0.37
C GLY A 158 -0.44 25.16 -0.04
N TYR A 159 0.31 24.11 -0.40
CA TYR A 159 -0.08 22.71 -0.15
C TYR A 159 0.56 22.20 1.15
N THR A 160 -0.26 22.09 2.19
CA THR A 160 0.20 21.74 3.57
C THR A 160 -0.52 20.51 4.14
N GLY A 161 -1.20 19.73 3.31
CA GLY A 161 -2.00 18.57 3.74
C GLY A 161 -3.44 18.87 4.14
N ARG A 162 -3.85 20.16 4.16
CA ARG A 162 -5.21 20.56 4.61
C ARG A 162 -6.32 19.78 3.91
N GLY A 163 -7.16 19.12 4.72
CA GLY A 163 -8.31 18.35 4.26
C GLY A 163 -8.01 16.88 3.94
N VAL A 164 -6.75 16.48 3.89
CA VAL A 164 -6.31 15.09 3.75
C VAL A 164 -6.39 14.38 5.11
N VAL A 165 -6.79 13.11 5.11
CA VAL A 165 -6.80 12.24 6.30
C VAL A 165 -5.76 11.13 6.16
N VAL A 166 -4.80 11.07 7.06
CA VAL A 166 -3.78 10.01 7.11
C VAL A 166 -3.98 9.16 8.36
N THR A 167 -3.76 7.85 8.28
CA THR A 167 -3.68 6.98 9.46
C THR A 167 -2.39 6.16 9.47
N ILE A 168 -1.83 5.96 10.66
CA ILE A 168 -0.63 5.15 10.90
C ILE A 168 -1.05 3.77 11.42
N LEU A 169 -0.81 2.72 10.64
CA LEU A 169 -1.06 1.33 11.04
C LEU A 169 0.17 0.78 11.76
N ASP A 170 0.22 0.84 13.11
CA ASP A 170 1.43 0.46 13.85
C ASP A 170 1.15 0.03 15.32
N ASP A 171 2.03 0.39 16.26
CA ASP A 171 1.98 0.04 17.69
C ASP A 171 1.13 0.96 18.57
N GLY A 172 0.63 2.07 18.02
CA GLY A 172 -0.25 3.03 18.67
C GLY A 172 0.03 4.47 18.23
N LEU A 173 -0.78 5.40 18.70
CA LEU A 173 -0.60 6.83 18.50
C LEU A 173 -0.86 7.58 19.80
N GLU A 174 0.14 8.29 20.31
CA GLU A 174 0.01 9.18 21.45
C GLU A 174 -0.80 10.43 21.06
N ARG A 175 -2.13 10.27 20.95
CA ARG A 175 -3.06 11.32 20.54
C ARG A 175 -3.09 12.55 21.46
N THR A 176 -2.48 12.45 22.63
CA THR A 176 -2.30 13.55 23.60
C THR A 176 -0.94 14.25 23.48
N HIS A 177 -0.02 13.77 22.63
CA HIS A 177 1.27 14.45 22.40
C HIS A 177 0.99 15.88 21.91
N PRO A 178 1.61 16.93 22.49
CA PRO A 178 1.24 18.32 22.21
C PRO A 178 1.46 18.71 20.73
N ASP A 179 2.37 18.01 20.06
CA ASP A 179 2.70 18.17 18.64
C ASP A 179 1.83 17.30 17.70
N ILE A 180 0.87 16.54 18.22
CA ILE A 180 -0.04 15.68 17.44
C ILE A 180 -1.51 16.02 17.75
N ALA A 181 -1.83 16.27 19.01
CA ALA A 181 -3.21 16.47 19.50
C ALA A 181 -4.04 17.49 18.69
N PRO A 182 -3.49 18.62 18.19
CA PRO A 182 -4.27 19.56 17.36
C PRO A 182 -4.69 19.01 15.98
N ASN A 183 -3.94 18.05 15.44
CA ASN A 183 -4.21 17.39 14.16
C ASN A 183 -4.87 16.00 14.32
N TYR A 184 -5.02 15.49 15.55
CA TYR A 184 -5.56 14.16 15.83
C TYR A 184 -7.00 13.99 15.33
N ASP A 185 -7.28 12.86 14.69
CA ASP A 185 -8.60 12.49 14.19
C ASP A 185 -9.02 11.09 14.68
N SER A 186 -9.98 11.06 15.61
CA SER A 186 -10.53 9.82 16.15
C SER A 186 -11.30 9.00 15.10
N ARG A 187 -11.77 9.60 14.01
CA ARG A 187 -12.44 8.85 12.91
C ARG A 187 -11.46 8.14 11.98
N ALA A 188 -10.17 8.46 12.09
CA ALA A 188 -9.07 7.78 11.41
C ALA A 188 -8.31 6.84 12.35
N SER A 189 -8.86 6.56 13.54
CA SER A 189 -8.17 5.89 14.63
C SER A 189 -9.02 4.78 15.26
N TYR A 190 -8.36 3.72 15.74
CA TYR A 190 -8.98 2.58 16.39
C TYR A 190 -7.93 1.67 17.02
N ASP A 191 -8.28 0.97 18.09
CA ASP A 191 -7.45 -0.08 18.67
C ASP A 191 -7.95 -1.47 18.23
N VAL A 192 -7.19 -2.17 17.39
CA VAL A 192 -7.52 -3.54 16.93
C VAL A 192 -7.02 -4.61 17.92
N ASN A 193 -6.04 -4.27 18.77
CA ASN A 193 -5.50 -5.16 19.80
C ASN A 193 -6.52 -5.39 20.93
N ASP A 194 -7.00 -4.29 21.52
CA ASP A 194 -7.87 -4.23 22.69
C ASP A 194 -9.35 -3.96 22.35
N ARG A 195 -9.65 -3.43 21.14
CA ARG A 195 -10.99 -3.28 20.53
C ARG A 195 -11.85 -2.14 21.08
N ASP A 196 -11.25 -0.96 21.11
CA ASP A 196 -11.93 0.30 21.42
C ASP A 196 -11.45 1.42 20.48
N ASP A 197 -11.97 2.64 20.66
CA ASP A 197 -11.67 3.79 19.80
C ASP A 197 -10.41 4.57 20.24
N ASP A 198 -9.63 4.08 21.21
CA ASP A 198 -8.47 4.79 21.77
C ASP A 198 -7.12 4.16 21.36
N PRO A 199 -6.43 4.70 20.34
CA PRO A 199 -5.19 4.11 19.82
C PRO A 199 -3.96 4.37 20.71
N MET A 200 -4.13 4.87 21.94
CA MET A 200 -3.03 5.26 22.81
C MET A 200 -2.03 4.11 23.01
N PRO A 201 -0.72 4.36 22.86
CA PRO A 201 0.28 3.33 23.04
C PRO A 201 0.33 2.89 24.50
N ARG A 202 0.51 1.59 24.70
CA ARG A 202 0.68 1.01 26.04
C ARG A 202 2.10 1.27 26.53
N TYR A 203 2.24 2.22 27.46
CA TYR A 203 3.53 2.56 28.05
C TYR A 203 4.10 1.40 28.88
N GLU A 204 5.33 1.04 28.57
CA GLU A 204 6.14 0.08 29.31
C GLU A 204 7.53 0.66 29.55
N TYR A 205 8.26 0.13 30.53
CA TYR A 205 9.68 0.43 30.75
C TYR A 205 10.57 0.06 29.54
N SER A 206 10.10 -0.84 28.67
CA SER A 206 10.75 -1.24 27.42
C SER A 206 10.76 -0.13 26.35
N ASP A 207 9.83 0.83 26.44
CA ASP A 207 9.57 1.86 25.41
C ASP A 207 9.43 1.26 24.00
N GLU A 208 8.77 0.11 23.90
CA GLU A 208 8.59 -0.61 22.63
C GLU A 208 7.49 -0.03 21.74
N ASN A 209 6.48 0.63 22.31
CA ASN A 209 5.27 1.13 21.63
C ASN A 209 5.34 2.63 21.27
N ARG A 210 6.45 3.04 20.65
CA ARG A 210 6.75 4.45 20.32
C ARG A 210 6.80 4.74 18.81
N HIS A 211 6.65 3.72 17.99
CA HIS A 211 6.99 3.80 16.57
C HIS A 211 5.90 4.52 15.78
N GLY A 212 4.62 4.23 16.03
CA GLY A 212 3.50 4.90 15.39
C GLY A 212 3.43 6.40 15.70
N THR A 213 3.68 6.81 16.95
CA THR A 213 3.78 8.24 17.32
C THR A 213 4.89 8.97 16.57
N ARG A 214 6.07 8.33 16.37
CA ARG A 214 7.16 8.91 15.57
C ARG A 214 6.75 9.11 14.11
N CYS A 215 6.22 8.05 13.48
CA CYS A 215 5.75 8.11 12.10
C CYS A 215 4.61 9.11 11.89
N ALA A 216 3.73 9.30 12.89
CA ALA A 216 2.69 10.33 12.86
C ALA A 216 3.29 11.74 12.87
N GLY A 217 4.36 11.98 13.64
CA GLY A 217 5.09 13.25 13.68
C GLY A 217 5.70 13.61 12.32
N GLU A 218 6.36 12.67 11.65
CA GLU A 218 6.91 12.86 10.30
C GLU A 218 5.85 13.32 9.28
N VAL A 219 4.61 12.85 9.43
CA VAL A 219 3.48 13.24 8.58
C VAL A 219 2.88 14.58 8.98
N ALA A 220 2.50 14.75 10.25
CA ALA A 220 1.54 15.78 10.68
C ALA A 220 1.87 16.47 12.02
N ALA A 221 3.14 16.47 12.46
CA ALA A 221 3.57 17.36 13.55
C ALA A 221 3.24 18.84 13.22
N ILE A 222 2.95 19.64 14.24
CA ILE A 222 2.38 20.98 14.05
C ILE A 222 3.45 21.96 13.61
N PHE A 223 3.13 22.80 12.62
CA PHE A 223 4.02 23.89 12.19
C PHE A 223 3.99 25.05 13.20
N ASN A 224 5.18 25.45 13.64
CA ASN A 224 5.44 26.68 14.37
C ASN A 224 4.69 26.77 15.72
N ASN A 225 4.76 25.69 16.50
CA ASN A 225 4.28 25.63 17.89
C ASN A 225 5.42 25.73 18.92
N SER A 226 6.68 25.83 18.46
CA SER A 226 7.90 25.86 19.28
C SER A 226 8.19 24.56 20.03
N LEU A 227 7.71 23.43 19.51
CA LEU A 227 7.95 22.09 20.03
C LEU A 227 8.56 21.21 18.95
N CYS A 228 9.50 20.34 19.33
CA CYS A 228 9.99 19.23 18.52
C CYS A 228 10.25 19.55 17.03
N ILE A 229 9.39 19.06 16.13
CA ILE A 229 9.56 18.97 14.67
C ILE A 229 8.32 19.52 13.93
N VAL A 230 8.32 19.50 12.61
CA VAL A 230 7.14 19.82 11.79
C VAL A 230 6.85 18.73 10.75
N GLY A 231 5.59 18.34 10.61
CA GLY A 231 5.18 17.31 9.65
C GLY A 231 5.23 17.78 8.20
N ILE A 232 5.52 16.88 7.26
CA ILE A 232 5.46 17.16 5.80
C ILE A 232 4.10 17.79 5.42
N ALA A 233 3.05 17.31 6.05
CA ALA A 233 1.65 17.68 5.85
C ALA A 233 1.03 18.20 7.15
N TYR A 234 1.66 19.19 7.78
CA TYR A 234 1.29 19.76 9.10
C TYR A 234 -0.14 20.35 9.26
N ASN A 235 -0.97 20.42 8.21
CA ASN A 235 -2.42 20.71 8.30
C ASN A 235 -3.30 19.49 7.93
N ALA A 236 -2.72 18.31 7.69
CA ALA A 236 -3.47 17.07 7.52
C ALA A 236 -4.03 16.60 8.86
N ARG A 237 -5.10 15.81 8.80
CA ARG A 237 -5.62 15.09 9.96
C ARG A 237 -4.90 13.76 10.09
N ILE A 238 -4.51 13.40 11.31
CA ILE A 238 -3.70 12.22 11.60
C ILE A 238 -4.42 11.30 12.60
N GLY A 239 -4.58 10.04 12.22
CA GLY A 239 -5.06 8.97 13.08
C GLY A 239 -4.03 7.87 13.27
N GLY A 240 -4.35 6.93 14.16
CA GLY A 240 -3.52 5.76 14.41
C GLY A 240 -4.37 4.52 14.61
N ILE A 241 -3.96 3.41 14.01
CA ILE A 241 -4.53 2.09 14.26
C ILE A 241 -3.51 1.27 15.07
N ARG A 242 -3.81 1.05 16.37
CA ARG A 242 -3.01 0.17 17.23
C ARG A 242 -3.31 -1.28 16.84
N MET A 243 -2.35 -1.93 16.18
CA MET A 243 -2.49 -3.30 15.67
C MET A 243 -1.25 -4.18 15.91
N LEU A 244 -0.08 -3.59 16.21
CA LEU A 244 1.18 -4.31 16.44
C LEU A 244 1.51 -4.64 17.90
N ASP A 245 0.83 -4.04 18.89
CA ASP A 245 1.05 -4.32 20.33
C ASP A 245 0.30 -5.60 20.76
N GLY A 246 0.58 -6.71 20.06
CA GLY A 246 -0.03 -8.02 20.31
C GLY A 246 0.00 -8.97 19.11
N ASP A 247 -0.73 -10.08 19.20
CA ASP A 247 -0.75 -11.13 18.17
C ASP A 247 -1.42 -10.66 16.85
N VAL A 248 -0.62 -10.27 15.86
CA VAL A 248 -1.09 -9.94 14.51
C VAL A 248 -1.62 -11.20 13.79
N THR A 249 -2.72 -11.08 13.06
CA THR A 249 -3.34 -12.18 12.26
C THR A 249 -3.83 -11.63 10.92
N ASP A 250 -4.19 -12.47 9.95
CA ASP A 250 -4.74 -12.00 8.66
C ASP A 250 -6.04 -11.21 8.85
N ALA A 251 -6.87 -11.57 9.84
CA ALA A 251 -8.04 -10.80 10.23
C ALA A 251 -7.69 -9.42 10.81
N VAL A 252 -6.61 -9.31 11.61
CA VAL A 252 -6.14 -8.03 12.19
C VAL A 252 -5.51 -7.13 11.13
N GLU A 253 -4.72 -7.69 10.22
CA GLU A 253 -4.15 -6.98 9.07
C GLU A 253 -5.28 -6.43 8.16
N ALA A 254 -6.27 -7.26 7.82
CA ALA A 254 -7.43 -6.86 7.02
C ALA A 254 -8.31 -5.80 7.72
N ALA A 255 -8.57 -5.97 9.02
CA ALA A 255 -9.30 -5.00 9.85
C ALA A 255 -8.68 -3.60 9.77
N SER A 256 -7.36 -3.54 9.94
CA SER A 256 -6.59 -2.31 10.02
C SER A 256 -6.57 -1.56 8.69
N LEU A 257 -6.41 -2.29 7.58
CA LEU A 257 -6.44 -1.73 6.22
C LEU A 257 -7.84 -1.31 5.78
N GLY A 258 -8.89 -2.01 6.24
CA GLY A 258 -10.29 -1.72 5.92
C GLY A 258 -10.94 -0.67 6.81
N HIS A 259 -10.28 -0.20 7.87
CA HIS A 259 -10.86 0.76 8.82
C HIS A 259 -11.13 2.10 8.13
N ASN A 260 -12.42 2.44 7.94
CA ASN A 260 -12.90 3.72 7.41
C ASN A 260 -12.28 4.14 6.05
N SER A 261 -12.18 3.20 5.10
CA SER A 261 -11.60 3.40 3.75
C SER A 261 -12.28 4.45 2.87
N ASP A 262 -13.52 4.83 3.19
CA ASP A 262 -14.24 5.93 2.52
C ASP A 262 -13.88 7.32 3.07
N TYR A 263 -13.17 7.36 4.20
CA TYR A 263 -12.82 8.57 4.95
C TYR A 263 -11.31 8.83 5.01
N VAL A 264 -10.50 7.79 5.15
CA VAL A 264 -9.04 7.87 5.20
C VAL A 264 -8.48 7.98 3.77
N ASP A 265 -7.62 8.96 3.53
CA ASP A 265 -6.94 9.16 2.24
C ASP A 265 -5.63 8.38 2.10
N ILE A 266 -4.91 8.15 3.20
CA ILE A 266 -3.59 7.53 3.17
C ILE A 266 -3.43 6.62 4.40
N TYR A 267 -3.09 5.36 4.13
CA TYR A 267 -2.66 4.41 5.15
C TYR A 267 -1.14 4.30 5.09
N SER A 268 -0.45 4.63 6.19
CA SER A 268 0.99 4.43 6.33
C SER A 268 1.26 3.18 7.15
N ALA A 269 2.13 2.29 6.67
CA ALA A 269 2.47 1.03 7.33
C ALA A 269 3.97 0.73 7.17
N SER A 270 4.68 0.62 8.28
CA SER A 270 6.14 0.46 8.35
C SER A 270 6.57 -0.92 8.89
N TRP A 271 5.72 -1.93 8.70
CA TRP A 271 5.91 -3.31 9.14
C TRP A 271 5.88 -4.32 7.98
N GLY A 272 6.13 -5.59 8.32
CA GLY A 272 6.08 -6.72 7.38
C GLY A 272 6.59 -8.02 8.01
N PRO A 273 6.89 -9.03 7.17
CA PRO A 273 7.61 -10.24 7.60
C PRO A 273 8.99 -9.93 8.20
N ASP A 274 9.61 -10.91 8.87
CA ASP A 274 10.97 -10.78 9.41
C ASP A 274 12.00 -10.40 8.32
N ASP A 275 12.65 -9.23 8.45
CA ASP A 275 13.75 -8.75 7.61
C ASP A 275 15.09 -9.50 7.87
N ASP A 276 15.03 -10.82 7.99
CA ASP A 276 16.16 -11.70 8.35
C ASP A 276 16.95 -12.26 7.16
N GLY A 277 16.44 -12.05 5.95
CA GLY A 277 17.02 -12.51 4.69
C GLY A 277 16.69 -13.97 4.33
N ARG A 278 15.75 -14.61 5.03
CA ARG A 278 15.28 -15.99 4.75
C ARG A 278 13.75 -16.12 4.71
N THR A 279 13.01 -15.20 5.32
CA THR A 279 11.55 -15.25 5.35
C THR A 279 10.95 -14.97 3.96
N VAL A 280 9.81 -15.60 3.69
CA VAL A 280 8.92 -15.36 2.54
C VAL A 280 7.50 -15.52 3.08
N ASP A 281 6.80 -14.41 3.22
CA ASP A 281 5.43 -14.32 3.73
C ASP A 281 4.78 -13.04 3.17
N GLY A 282 3.45 -12.95 3.18
CA GLY A 282 2.71 -11.84 2.60
C GLY A 282 1.28 -11.72 3.16
N PRO A 283 0.46 -10.83 2.58
CA PRO A 283 -0.95 -10.74 2.92
C PRO A 283 -1.66 -12.05 2.55
N ALA A 284 -2.49 -12.60 3.45
CA ALA A 284 -3.25 -13.82 3.17
C ALA A 284 -4.62 -13.46 2.56
N LYS A 285 -5.67 -14.29 2.68
CA LYS A 285 -6.91 -14.10 1.90
C LYS A 285 -7.58 -12.76 2.24
N LEU A 286 -7.73 -12.45 3.51
CA LEU A 286 -8.51 -11.30 3.99
C LEU A 286 -7.74 -10.00 3.77
N THR A 287 -6.44 -9.99 4.05
CA THR A 287 -5.58 -8.82 3.83
C THR A 287 -5.50 -8.47 2.35
N ARG A 288 -5.48 -9.46 1.45
CA ARG A 288 -5.55 -9.21 0.00
C ARG A 288 -6.90 -8.65 -0.42
N ALA A 289 -8.01 -9.18 0.09
CA ALA A 289 -9.34 -8.62 -0.17
C ALA A 289 -9.47 -7.17 0.32
N ALA A 290 -8.93 -6.84 1.50
CA ALA A 290 -8.89 -5.47 2.01
C ALA A 290 -8.06 -4.53 1.10
N PHE A 291 -6.91 -4.98 0.58
CA PHE A 291 -6.15 -4.22 -0.43
C PHE A 291 -6.93 -4.04 -1.73
N GLU A 292 -7.50 -5.12 -2.29
CA GLU A 292 -8.25 -5.08 -3.55
C GLU A 292 -9.47 -4.16 -3.47
N ARG A 293 -10.17 -4.14 -2.33
CA ARG A 293 -11.27 -3.21 -2.06
C ARG A 293 -10.77 -1.77 -1.86
N GLY A 294 -9.72 -1.58 -1.07
CA GLY A 294 -9.12 -0.27 -0.81
C GLY A 294 -8.65 0.46 -2.08
N ILE A 295 -8.19 -0.26 -3.11
CA ILE A 295 -7.80 0.35 -4.40
C ILE A 295 -8.97 0.55 -5.37
N ARG A 296 -10.04 -0.27 -5.29
CA ARG A 296 -11.23 -0.18 -6.16
C ARG A 296 -12.22 0.88 -5.71
N GLU A 297 -12.55 0.88 -4.43
CA GLU A 297 -13.61 1.70 -3.84
C GLU A 297 -13.04 2.89 -3.06
N GLY A 298 -11.93 2.65 -2.35
CA GLY A 298 -11.28 3.66 -1.51
C GLY A 298 -11.01 4.96 -2.26
N ARG A 299 -11.32 6.08 -1.60
CA ARG A 299 -11.15 7.45 -2.14
C ARG A 299 -11.81 7.72 -3.50
N ARG A 300 -12.82 6.93 -3.89
CA ARG A 300 -13.49 7.02 -5.21
C ARG A 300 -12.52 6.67 -6.37
N GLY A 301 -11.72 5.62 -6.21
CA GLY A 301 -10.94 5.00 -7.30
C GLY A 301 -9.72 5.78 -7.79
N LYS A 302 -9.06 6.57 -6.93
CA LYS A 302 -7.95 7.47 -7.32
C LYS A 302 -6.57 6.85 -7.03
N GLY A 303 -5.87 6.39 -8.08
CA GLY A 303 -4.56 5.72 -8.03
C GLY A 303 -3.32 6.59 -8.35
N SER A 304 -2.13 6.03 -8.09
CA SER A 304 -0.85 6.76 -7.99
C SER A 304 0.05 6.68 -9.24
N HIS A 305 -0.01 7.68 -10.13
CA HIS A 305 0.98 7.86 -11.22
C HIS A 305 1.98 9.00 -10.99
N ILE A 306 1.62 9.98 -10.15
CA ILE A 306 2.35 11.25 -9.99
C ILE A 306 3.73 11.02 -9.36
N VAL A 307 3.85 10.07 -8.42
CA VAL A 307 5.11 9.75 -7.71
C VAL A 307 6.21 9.33 -8.68
N ILE A 308 5.92 8.43 -9.63
CA ILE A 308 6.90 7.91 -10.60
C ILE A 308 7.40 9.03 -11.53
N ARG A 309 6.53 9.98 -11.90
CA ARG A 309 6.85 11.06 -12.85
C ARG A 309 7.57 12.25 -12.23
N ALA A 310 7.36 12.49 -10.93
CA ALA A 310 8.03 13.56 -10.19
C ALA A 310 9.35 13.12 -9.52
N ALA A 311 9.65 11.81 -9.52
CA ALA A 311 10.85 11.26 -8.91
C ALA A 311 12.13 11.76 -9.58
N LYS A 312 13.15 12.06 -8.76
CA LYS A 312 14.46 12.58 -9.20
C LYS A 312 15.54 11.50 -9.02
N PRO A 313 16.08 10.90 -10.09
CA PRO A 313 17.19 9.94 -10.01
C PRO A 313 18.57 10.62 -9.84
N ILE A 314 18.63 11.95 -10.00
CA ILE A 314 19.87 12.74 -9.98
C ILE A 314 20.51 12.69 -8.58
N ASN A 315 21.85 12.63 -8.53
CA ASN A 315 22.67 12.59 -7.31
C ASN A 315 22.55 11.34 -6.42
N LEU A 316 21.71 10.37 -6.79
CA LEU A 316 21.58 9.09 -6.09
C LEU A 316 22.60 8.07 -6.59
N ARG A 317 23.43 7.53 -5.68
CA ARG A 317 24.53 6.61 -6.02
C ARG A 317 24.12 5.15 -5.80
N ALA A 318 23.84 4.43 -6.87
CA ALA A 318 23.71 2.98 -6.88
C ALA A 318 24.40 2.38 -8.12
N GLY A 319 24.79 1.11 -8.04
CA GLY A 319 25.47 0.38 -9.13
C GLY A 319 24.52 -0.33 -10.11
N ASP A 320 23.21 -0.13 -9.95
CA ASP A 320 22.13 -0.86 -10.63
C ASP A 320 21.17 0.06 -11.42
N TRP A 321 21.55 1.33 -11.62
CA TRP A 321 20.80 2.27 -12.45
C TRP A 321 20.79 1.80 -13.91
N VAL A 322 19.59 1.58 -14.44
CA VAL A 322 19.33 1.26 -15.85
C VAL A 322 18.28 2.19 -16.43
N THR A 323 18.38 2.49 -17.73
CA THR A 323 17.32 3.19 -18.46
C THR A 323 16.37 2.16 -19.07
N ASN A 324 15.08 2.30 -18.81
CA ASN A 324 14.05 1.40 -19.31
C ASN A 324 13.65 1.72 -20.77
N GLY A 325 12.78 0.90 -21.36
CA GLY A 325 12.39 0.98 -22.77
C GLY A 325 11.66 2.26 -23.19
N VAL A 326 11.24 3.09 -22.23
CA VAL A 326 10.64 4.42 -22.44
C VAL A 326 11.52 5.56 -21.91
N GLY A 327 12.83 5.32 -21.76
CA GLY A 327 13.82 6.34 -21.45
C GLY A 327 13.87 6.78 -19.99
N ARG A 328 13.24 6.05 -19.06
CA ARG A 328 13.23 6.38 -17.62
C ARG A 328 14.33 5.63 -16.88
N ASN A 329 15.09 6.33 -16.04
CA ASN A 329 16.08 5.71 -15.17
C ASN A 329 15.39 5.04 -13.98
N VAL A 330 15.76 3.79 -13.70
CA VAL A 330 15.25 2.98 -12.60
C VAL A 330 16.38 2.17 -11.94
N SER A 331 16.29 1.96 -10.64
CA SER A 331 17.23 1.22 -9.80
C SER A 331 16.43 0.31 -8.86
N HIS A 332 16.92 -0.89 -8.54
CA HIS A 332 16.29 -1.74 -7.53
C HIS A 332 16.49 -1.18 -6.11
N SER A 333 17.47 -0.28 -5.95
CA SER A 333 17.79 0.40 -4.69
C SER A 333 16.97 1.68 -4.46
N PHE A 334 16.59 2.38 -5.54
CA PHE A 334 15.94 3.71 -5.46
C PHE A 334 14.62 3.84 -6.25
N GLY A 335 14.15 2.78 -6.92
CA GLY A 335 13.04 2.87 -7.86
C GLY A 335 13.35 3.91 -8.95
N TYR A 336 12.41 4.83 -9.19
CA TYR A 336 12.58 5.94 -10.13
C TYR A 336 13.34 7.15 -9.55
N GLY A 337 13.73 7.11 -8.27
CA GLY A 337 14.51 8.16 -7.60
C GLY A 337 13.80 8.79 -6.39
N LEU A 338 14.36 9.90 -5.92
CA LEU A 338 13.90 10.61 -4.73
C LEU A 338 12.56 11.31 -5.00
N MET A 339 11.60 11.18 -4.09
CA MET A 339 10.33 11.91 -4.16
C MET A 339 10.55 13.41 -3.98
N ASP A 340 9.97 14.21 -4.86
CA ASP A 340 10.00 15.68 -4.83
C ASP A 340 8.59 16.23 -4.64
N ALA A 341 8.29 16.75 -3.45
CA ALA A 341 6.96 17.21 -3.09
C ALA A 341 6.49 18.41 -3.93
N GLY A 342 7.38 19.37 -4.21
CA GLY A 342 7.10 20.53 -5.07
C GLY A 342 6.68 20.11 -6.49
N ALA A 343 7.46 19.23 -7.12
CA ALA A 343 7.16 18.69 -8.44
C ALA A 343 5.89 17.82 -8.44
N MET A 344 5.66 17.03 -7.39
CA MET A 344 4.44 16.23 -7.24
C MET A 344 3.18 17.11 -7.19
N VAL A 345 3.15 18.17 -6.38
CA VAL A 345 1.97 19.05 -6.30
C VAL A 345 1.80 19.90 -7.55
N GLN A 346 2.88 20.32 -8.21
CA GLN A 346 2.80 21.02 -9.51
C GLN A 346 2.20 20.13 -10.60
N LEU A 347 2.65 18.88 -10.70
CA LEU A 347 2.11 17.91 -11.64
C LEU A 347 0.64 17.60 -11.34
N ALA A 348 0.28 17.41 -10.06
CA ALA A 348 -1.08 17.13 -9.62
C ALA A 348 -2.11 18.19 -10.05
N ARG A 349 -1.72 19.47 -10.10
CA ARG A 349 -2.63 20.58 -10.49
C ARG A 349 -3.16 20.46 -11.92
N ASN A 350 -2.36 19.89 -12.82
CA ASN A 350 -2.68 19.73 -14.23
C ASN A 350 -2.92 18.25 -14.59
N TRP A 351 -3.03 17.36 -13.60
CA TRP A 351 -3.15 15.93 -13.80
C TRP A 351 -4.59 15.53 -14.14
N THR A 352 -4.78 14.97 -15.33
CA THR A 352 -6.02 14.28 -15.72
C THR A 352 -5.94 12.84 -15.22
N THR A 353 -7.02 12.29 -14.66
CA THR A 353 -7.08 10.89 -14.21
C THR A 353 -6.55 9.96 -15.30
N ALA A 354 -5.76 8.95 -14.92
CA ALA A 354 -5.24 7.97 -15.86
C ALA A 354 -6.39 7.12 -16.46
N PRO A 355 -6.16 6.45 -17.61
CA PRO A 355 -7.13 5.51 -18.17
C PRO A 355 -7.46 4.35 -17.20
N GLU A 356 -8.53 3.61 -17.48
CA GLU A 356 -8.97 2.47 -16.67
C GLU A 356 -7.89 1.36 -16.64
N GLN A 357 -7.55 0.84 -15.45
CA GLN A 357 -6.55 -0.20 -15.30
C GLN A 357 -7.12 -1.57 -15.68
N HIS A 358 -6.47 -2.19 -16.67
CA HIS A 358 -6.75 -3.54 -17.15
C HIS A 358 -5.71 -4.53 -16.61
N LYS A 359 -6.03 -5.83 -16.71
CA LYS A 359 -5.20 -6.94 -16.22
C LYS A 359 -5.18 -8.08 -17.23
N CYS A 360 -4.06 -8.24 -17.93
CA CYS A 360 -3.81 -9.35 -18.83
C CYS A 360 -3.05 -10.47 -18.11
N ARG A 361 -3.56 -11.72 -18.14
CA ARG A 361 -2.86 -12.91 -17.61
C ARG A 361 -2.52 -13.88 -18.73
N GLN A 362 -1.26 -14.26 -18.81
CA GLN A 362 -0.71 -15.16 -19.82
C GLN A 362 -0.12 -16.40 -19.15
N PHE A 363 -0.56 -17.58 -19.59
CA PHE A 363 -0.15 -18.87 -19.05
C PHE A 363 0.99 -19.45 -19.87
N TYR A 364 2.08 -19.89 -19.23
CA TYR A 364 3.15 -20.56 -19.95
C TYR A 364 2.73 -21.98 -20.36
N PRO A 365 2.81 -22.37 -21.65
CA PRO A 365 2.20 -23.61 -22.13
C PRO A 365 2.93 -24.88 -21.68
N SER A 366 4.24 -24.81 -21.43
CA SER A 366 5.00 -25.95 -20.91
C SER A 366 4.89 -26.04 -19.39
N ARG A 367 4.53 -27.23 -18.88
CA ARG A 367 4.73 -27.62 -17.48
C ARG A 367 6.17 -28.07 -17.25
N PHE A 368 6.55 -28.21 -15.97
CA PHE A 368 7.78 -28.82 -15.44
C PHE A 368 9.07 -28.62 -16.26
N LYS A 369 9.94 -27.74 -15.81
CA LYS A 369 11.30 -27.57 -16.34
C LYS A 369 12.33 -27.76 -15.23
N THR A 370 13.37 -28.54 -15.51
CA THR A 370 14.56 -28.58 -14.66
C THR A 370 15.29 -27.25 -14.75
N ILE A 371 15.75 -26.75 -13.60
CA ILE A 371 16.64 -25.60 -13.47
C ILE A 371 18.02 -26.18 -13.08
N PRO A 372 18.93 -26.35 -14.06
CA PRO A 372 20.19 -27.06 -13.85
C PRO A 372 21.08 -26.35 -12.82
N HIS A 373 21.69 -27.11 -11.92
CA HIS A 373 22.67 -26.59 -10.96
C HIS A 373 23.88 -25.95 -11.66
N GLY A 374 24.39 -24.86 -11.08
CA GLY A 374 25.51 -24.09 -11.63
C GLY A 374 25.22 -23.39 -12.97
N ASN A 375 23.95 -23.32 -13.40
CA ASN A 375 23.58 -22.85 -14.74
C ASN A 375 22.18 -22.18 -14.73
N ARG A 376 21.74 -21.68 -15.90
CA ARG A 376 20.53 -20.90 -16.12
C ARG A 376 19.45 -21.69 -16.87
N LEU A 377 18.22 -21.62 -16.39
CA LEU A 377 17.02 -21.89 -17.18
C LEU A 377 16.55 -20.57 -17.82
N GLN A 378 16.37 -20.55 -19.14
CA GLN A 378 15.81 -19.41 -19.87
C GLN A 378 14.53 -19.84 -20.60
N LEU A 379 13.43 -19.12 -20.40
CA LEU A 379 12.14 -19.39 -21.02
C LEU A 379 11.61 -18.12 -21.69
N GLN A 380 11.13 -18.26 -22.93
CA GLN A 380 10.58 -17.17 -23.72
C GLN A 380 9.07 -17.35 -23.91
N LEU A 381 8.31 -16.29 -23.71
CA LEU A 381 6.85 -16.23 -23.88
C LEU A 381 6.49 -15.00 -24.73
N TYR A 382 5.90 -15.23 -25.90
CA TYR A 382 5.31 -14.15 -26.69
C TYR A 382 3.88 -13.87 -26.21
N THR A 383 3.48 -12.60 -26.16
CA THR A 383 2.11 -12.17 -25.92
C THR A 383 1.76 -10.95 -26.77
N ASP A 384 0.49 -10.82 -27.11
CA ASP A 384 -0.11 -9.66 -27.78
C ASP A 384 -0.66 -8.61 -26.78
N GLY A 385 -0.50 -8.84 -25.46
CA GLY A 385 -1.11 -8.00 -24.43
C GLY A 385 -2.59 -8.27 -24.19
N CYS A 386 -3.09 -9.48 -24.51
CA CYS A 386 -4.52 -9.83 -24.46
C CYS A 386 -5.37 -9.04 -25.46
N ALA A 387 -4.84 -8.73 -26.64
CA ALA A 387 -5.49 -7.88 -27.65
C ALA A 387 -6.86 -8.40 -28.15
N GLY A 388 -7.15 -9.70 -27.99
CA GLY A 388 -8.46 -10.28 -28.30
C GLY A 388 -9.54 -10.09 -27.22
N SER A 389 -9.24 -9.50 -26.06
CA SER A 389 -10.14 -9.39 -24.91
C SER A 389 -10.23 -7.94 -24.43
N VAL A 390 -11.34 -7.27 -24.73
CA VAL A 390 -11.51 -5.81 -24.50
C VAL A 390 -11.34 -5.44 -23.02
N ASP A 391 -11.87 -6.25 -22.10
CA ASP A 391 -11.81 -6.03 -20.65
C ASP A 391 -10.43 -6.39 -20.02
N GLU A 392 -9.56 -7.11 -20.75
CA GLU A 392 -8.26 -7.60 -20.25
C GLU A 392 -7.05 -7.03 -21.00
N GLN A 393 -7.27 -6.37 -22.14
CA GLN A 393 -6.21 -5.84 -22.99
C GLN A 393 -5.34 -4.83 -22.22
N VAL A 394 -4.04 -5.04 -22.24
CA VAL A 394 -3.03 -4.10 -21.72
C VAL A 394 -2.09 -3.75 -22.86
N VAL A 395 -2.00 -2.47 -23.21
CA VAL A 395 -1.07 -1.96 -24.22
C VAL A 395 0.16 -1.35 -23.54
N TYR A 396 -0.07 -0.44 -22.58
CA TYR A 396 0.96 0.26 -21.83
C TYR A 396 1.06 -0.30 -20.41
N LEU A 397 2.24 -0.74 -20.02
CA LEU A 397 2.49 -1.39 -18.73
C LEU A 397 2.50 -0.40 -17.56
N GLU A 398 2.06 -0.89 -16.40
CA GLU A 398 2.31 -0.27 -15.10
C GLU A 398 3.20 -1.17 -14.26
N HIS A 399 2.62 -2.21 -13.67
CA HIS A 399 3.32 -3.20 -12.87
C HIS A 399 3.11 -4.60 -13.46
N VAL A 400 4.15 -5.42 -13.38
CA VAL A 400 4.18 -6.76 -13.98
C VAL A 400 4.54 -7.77 -12.92
N GLN A 401 3.85 -8.92 -12.92
CA GLN A 401 4.09 -10.02 -12.01
C GLN A 401 4.49 -11.29 -12.77
N ALA A 402 5.50 -12.00 -12.25
CA ALA A 402 5.75 -13.40 -12.58
C ALA A 402 5.26 -14.26 -11.41
N ILE A 403 4.16 -14.99 -11.61
CA ILE A 403 3.60 -15.90 -10.60
C ILE A 403 4.27 -17.26 -10.76
N ILE A 404 5.13 -17.62 -9.82
CA ILE A 404 6.03 -18.78 -9.95
C ILE A 404 5.74 -19.85 -8.90
N THR A 405 5.64 -21.10 -9.35
CA THR A 405 5.72 -22.29 -8.50
C THR A 405 7.01 -23.05 -8.83
N LEU A 406 7.92 -23.14 -7.86
CA LEU A 406 9.28 -23.63 -8.01
C LEU A 406 9.69 -24.41 -6.76
N LYS A 407 10.34 -25.57 -6.90
CA LYS A 407 10.99 -26.29 -5.81
C LYS A 407 12.50 -26.16 -5.93
N ALA A 408 13.22 -26.05 -4.82
CA ALA A 408 14.67 -25.97 -4.80
C ALA A 408 15.25 -26.72 -3.58
N PRO A 409 16.40 -27.41 -3.72
CA PRO A 409 17.15 -27.98 -2.60
C PRO A 409 17.58 -26.93 -1.56
N LYS A 410 17.85 -25.70 -2.03
CA LYS A 410 18.09 -24.51 -1.20
C LYS A 410 17.59 -23.26 -1.94
N ARG A 411 16.45 -22.73 -1.50
CA ARG A 411 15.76 -21.60 -2.14
C ARG A 411 16.60 -20.32 -2.25
N GLY A 412 17.51 -20.09 -1.30
CA GLY A 412 18.40 -18.93 -1.31
C GLY A 412 19.48 -18.92 -2.39
N ASP A 413 19.70 -20.03 -3.08
CA ASP A 413 20.63 -20.11 -4.22
C ASP A 413 19.95 -19.85 -5.57
N ILE A 414 18.62 -19.69 -5.58
CA ILE A 414 17.84 -19.34 -6.76
C ILE A 414 17.84 -17.83 -6.97
N GLN A 415 18.09 -17.39 -8.21
CA GLN A 415 17.97 -16.00 -8.64
C GLN A 415 17.00 -15.94 -9.82
N ILE A 416 16.14 -14.93 -9.88
CA ILE A 416 15.07 -14.84 -10.88
C ILE A 416 15.12 -13.46 -11.54
N TYR A 417 15.05 -13.43 -12.86
CA TYR A 417 15.03 -12.22 -13.66
C TYR A 417 13.93 -12.29 -14.72
N LEU A 418 13.34 -11.13 -15.03
CA LEU A 418 12.32 -10.99 -16.07
C LEU A 418 12.71 -9.83 -16.99
N THR A 419 12.83 -10.11 -18.27
CA THR A 419 13.16 -9.11 -19.31
C THR A 419 11.91 -8.84 -20.15
N SER A 420 11.56 -7.55 -20.28
CA SER A 420 10.44 -7.09 -21.10
C SER A 420 10.76 -7.12 -22.61
N PRO A 421 9.74 -6.99 -23.49
CA PRO A 421 9.95 -6.90 -24.93
C PRO A 421 10.86 -5.73 -25.36
N SER A 422 10.88 -4.65 -24.59
CA SER A 422 11.76 -3.49 -24.81
C SER A 422 13.18 -3.69 -24.26
N GLY A 423 13.51 -4.84 -23.68
CA GLY A 423 14.84 -5.19 -23.17
C GLY A 423 15.09 -4.83 -21.69
N THR A 424 14.10 -4.31 -20.97
CA THR A 424 14.27 -3.94 -19.55
C THR A 424 14.32 -5.17 -18.67
N ARG A 425 15.52 -5.48 -18.15
CA ARG A 425 15.79 -6.64 -17.29
C ARG A 425 15.59 -6.31 -15.81
N SER A 426 14.51 -6.84 -15.23
CA SER A 426 14.19 -6.73 -13.80
C SER A 426 14.76 -7.90 -13.01
N THR A 427 15.40 -7.63 -11.88
CA THR A 427 15.77 -8.66 -10.89
C THR A 427 14.60 -8.88 -9.95
N LEU A 428 13.96 -10.04 -10.06
CA LEU A 428 12.78 -10.42 -9.27
C LEU A 428 13.16 -11.12 -7.96
N LEU A 429 14.28 -11.86 -7.96
CA LEU A 429 14.85 -12.50 -6.77
C LEU A 429 16.38 -12.44 -6.85
N THR A 430 17.00 -11.85 -5.84
CA THR A 430 18.46 -11.90 -5.63
C THR A 430 18.85 -13.13 -4.82
N LYS A 431 20.12 -13.54 -4.90
CA LYS A 431 20.67 -14.61 -4.05
C LYS A 431 20.55 -14.24 -2.57
N ARG A 432 20.02 -15.16 -1.76
CA ARG A 432 19.79 -14.95 -0.31
C ARG A 432 20.57 -15.98 0.52
N ALA A 433 21.81 -15.64 0.87
CA ALA A 433 22.74 -16.56 1.54
C ALA A 433 22.21 -17.20 2.85
N ARG A 434 21.27 -16.55 3.55
CA ARG A 434 20.65 -17.06 4.79
C ARG A 434 19.43 -17.96 4.55
N ASP A 435 18.88 -17.99 3.34
CA ASP A 435 17.68 -18.75 3.00
C ASP A 435 18.01 -20.20 2.64
N THR A 436 18.15 -21.04 3.67
CA THR A 436 18.39 -22.49 3.53
C THR A 436 17.10 -23.31 3.29
N SER A 437 15.97 -22.64 3.01
CA SER A 437 14.67 -23.31 2.92
C SER A 437 14.55 -24.26 1.73
N ARG A 438 13.94 -25.43 1.96
CA ARG A 438 13.52 -26.41 0.93
C ARG A 438 12.08 -26.20 0.44
N ALA A 439 11.34 -25.23 1.00
CA ALA A 439 9.94 -25.01 0.66
C ALA A 439 9.72 -24.45 -0.76
N GLY A 440 10.75 -23.86 -1.37
CA GLY A 440 10.64 -23.20 -2.66
C GLY A 440 9.65 -22.04 -2.66
N PHE A 441 8.93 -21.89 -3.77
CA PHE A 441 7.86 -20.91 -3.99
C PHE A 441 6.62 -21.64 -4.51
N ILE A 442 5.44 -21.22 -4.05
CA ILE A 442 4.14 -21.80 -4.46
C ILE A 442 3.25 -20.63 -4.85
N GLU A 443 2.94 -20.52 -6.14
CA GLU A 443 2.18 -19.42 -6.76
C GLU A 443 2.60 -18.03 -6.25
N TRP A 444 3.92 -17.83 -6.09
CA TRP A 444 4.47 -16.60 -5.55
C TRP A 444 4.55 -15.54 -6.64
N ALA A 445 3.83 -14.44 -6.46
CA ALA A 445 3.82 -13.30 -7.37
C ALA A 445 5.04 -12.40 -7.11
N PHE A 446 6.13 -12.62 -7.83
CA PHE A 446 7.24 -11.65 -7.89
C PHE A 446 6.81 -10.47 -8.77
N MET A 447 7.05 -9.24 -8.34
CA MET A 447 6.55 -8.03 -9.01
C MET A 447 7.69 -7.10 -9.40
N THR A 448 7.57 -6.43 -10.55
CA THR A 448 8.44 -5.33 -10.99
C THR A 448 7.62 -4.14 -11.50
N THR A 449 8.10 -2.93 -11.22
CA THR A 449 7.62 -1.67 -11.80
C THR A 449 8.60 -1.10 -12.85
N HIS A 450 9.73 -1.76 -13.13
CA HIS A 450 10.81 -1.17 -13.93
C HIS A 450 10.40 -0.90 -15.39
N SER A 451 9.44 -1.67 -15.91
CA SER A 451 8.88 -1.51 -17.26
C SER A 451 7.72 -0.52 -17.34
N TRP A 452 7.50 0.34 -16.34
CA TRP A 452 6.35 1.27 -16.34
C TRP A 452 6.36 2.19 -17.57
N GLY A 453 5.31 2.07 -18.37
CA GLY A 453 5.05 2.78 -19.63
C GLY A 453 5.50 2.05 -20.90
N GLU A 454 6.23 0.94 -20.79
CA GLU A 454 6.62 0.13 -21.95
C GLU A 454 5.40 -0.59 -22.58
N LEU A 455 5.56 -1.02 -23.84
CA LEU A 455 4.54 -1.83 -24.51
C LEU A 455 4.52 -3.26 -23.94
N ALA A 456 3.32 -3.75 -23.64
CA ALA A 456 3.12 -5.10 -23.09
C ALA A 456 3.37 -6.22 -24.12
N ALA A 457 3.04 -5.94 -25.39
CA ALA A 457 3.11 -6.90 -26.48
C ALA A 457 4.56 -7.17 -26.93
N GLY A 458 4.86 -8.43 -27.20
CA GLY A 458 6.17 -8.90 -27.67
C GLY A 458 6.71 -10.08 -26.88
N LEU A 459 8.03 -10.28 -26.95
CA LEU A 459 8.72 -11.44 -26.38
C LEU A 459 9.23 -11.15 -24.96
N TRP A 460 8.59 -11.75 -23.96
CA TRP A 460 9.06 -11.76 -22.58
C TRP A 460 10.04 -12.90 -22.34
N THR A 461 11.07 -12.66 -21.54
CA THR A 461 12.05 -13.68 -21.15
C THR A 461 12.13 -13.82 -19.63
N LEU A 462 11.82 -15.01 -19.12
CA LEU A 462 12.10 -15.41 -17.74
C LEU A 462 13.46 -16.12 -17.68
N GLU A 463 14.34 -15.67 -16.79
CA GLU A 463 15.60 -16.33 -16.47
C GLU A 463 15.59 -16.79 -15.01
N VAL A 464 16.01 -18.03 -14.75
CA VAL A 464 16.16 -18.59 -13.41
C VAL A 464 17.54 -19.22 -13.28
N ASP A 465 18.38 -18.63 -12.44
CA ASP A 465 19.73 -19.14 -12.13
C ASP A 465 19.67 -19.99 -10.87
N ASN A 466 20.42 -21.09 -10.86
CA ASN A 466 20.56 -21.97 -9.71
C ASN A 466 22.04 -22.11 -9.33
N ASP A 467 22.50 -21.29 -8.37
CA ASP A 467 23.84 -21.37 -7.78
C ASP A 467 23.97 -22.55 -6.78
N GLY A 468 22.98 -23.45 -6.76
CA GLY A 468 22.93 -24.62 -5.89
C GLY A 468 23.88 -25.74 -6.32
N TRP A 469 23.90 -26.78 -5.49
CA TRP A 469 24.70 -28.00 -5.64
C TRP A 469 23.92 -29.17 -6.26
N ASP A 470 22.64 -28.96 -6.53
CA ASP A 470 21.67 -29.94 -7.01
C ASP A 470 20.55 -29.20 -7.77
N ASP A 471 19.87 -29.90 -8.68
CA ASP A 471 18.92 -29.30 -9.61
C ASP A 471 17.66 -28.79 -8.89
N ALA A 472 17.04 -27.74 -9.44
CA ALA A 472 15.76 -27.21 -8.98
C ALA A 472 14.66 -27.47 -10.03
N GLU A 473 13.39 -27.33 -9.63
CA GLU A 473 12.23 -27.66 -10.47
C GLU A 473 11.32 -26.43 -10.63
N LEU A 474 11.20 -25.88 -11.84
CA LEU A 474 10.15 -24.93 -12.17
C LEU A 474 8.88 -25.72 -12.54
N VAL A 475 7.88 -25.73 -11.67
CA VAL A 475 6.62 -26.45 -11.90
C VAL A 475 5.72 -25.68 -12.88
N LYS A 476 5.61 -24.37 -12.68
CA LYS A 476 4.72 -23.45 -13.39
C LYS A 476 5.25 -22.02 -13.28
N TRP A 477 5.06 -21.21 -14.33
CA TRP A 477 5.03 -19.76 -14.21
C TRP A 477 3.92 -19.15 -15.07
N ASP A 478 3.30 -18.08 -14.58
CA ASP A 478 2.38 -17.22 -15.35
C ASP A 478 2.92 -15.80 -15.37
N LEU A 479 2.70 -15.09 -16.48
CA LEU A 479 2.95 -13.65 -16.61
C LEU A 479 1.62 -12.91 -16.37
N VAL A 480 1.61 -11.91 -15.49
CA VAL A 480 0.47 -11.02 -15.29
C VAL A 480 0.92 -9.59 -15.51
N MET A 481 0.29 -8.90 -16.46
CA MET A 481 0.57 -7.51 -16.80
C MET A 481 -0.62 -6.67 -16.36
N PHE A 482 -0.36 -5.62 -15.60
CA PHE A 482 -1.34 -4.59 -15.27
C PHE A 482 -0.96 -3.32 -16.01
N GLY A 483 -1.96 -2.57 -16.46
CA GLY A 483 -1.73 -1.32 -17.16
C GLY A 483 -2.97 -0.83 -17.91
N THR A 484 -2.76 -0.10 -18.99
CA THR A 484 -3.82 0.65 -19.68
C THR A 484 -3.84 0.34 -21.18
N VAL A 485 -5.00 0.54 -21.83
CA VAL A 485 -5.12 0.48 -23.30
C VAL A 485 -4.63 1.79 -23.93
N ASP A 486 -5.01 2.94 -23.35
CA ASP A 486 -4.58 4.26 -23.79
C ASP A 486 -3.26 4.69 -23.13
N GLU A 487 -2.44 5.47 -23.84
CA GLU A 487 -1.20 5.99 -23.25
C GLU A 487 -1.48 7.00 -22.13
N THR A 488 -0.89 6.77 -20.96
CA THR A 488 -0.84 7.81 -19.93
C THR A 488 0.21 8.86 -20.35
N THR A 489 -0.25 10.04 -20.78
CA THR A 489 0.59 11.17 -21.18
C THR A 489 1.39 11.76 -20.01
N GLN A 490 2.24 12.76 -20.28
CA GLN A 490 2.95 13.49 -19.24
C GLN A 490 2.03 14.21 -18.22
N PHE A 491 0.77 14.48 -18.58
CA PHE A 491 -0.23 15.10 -17.71
C PHE A 491 -1.39 14.13 -17.34
N GLY A 492 -1.20 12.82 -17.56
CA GLY A 492 -2.19 11.80 -17.23
C GLY A 492 -3.01 11.34 -18.43
N GLY A 493 -4.29 10.99 -18.22
CA GLY A 493 -5.17 10.54 -19.31
C GLY A 493 -5.37 11.60 -20.40
N GLY A 494 -5.83 11.17 -21.57
CA GLY A 494 -6.22 12.09 -22.64
C GLY A 494 -7.48 12.87 -22.27
N HIS A 495 -7.75 13.99 -22.94
CA HIS A 495 -8.92 14.84 -22.64
C HIS A 495 -10.29 14.14 -22.82
N ASN A 496 -10.33 12.95 -23.41
CA ASN A 496 -11.53 12.11 -23.56
C ASN A 496 -11.61 10.95 -22.54
N SER A 497 -10.61 10.78 -21.66
CA SER A 497 -10.58 9.74 -20.62
C SER A 497 -11.50 10.10 -19.44
N ALA A 498 -12.81 10.20 -19.72
CA ALA A 498 -13.84 10.25 -18.69
C ALA A 498 -13.88 8.91 -17.94
N LEU A 499 -14.10 8.96 -16.63
CA LEU A 499 -14.39 7.76 -15.84
C LEU A 499 -15.60 7.04 -16.43
N THR A 500 -15.42 5.77 -16.80
CA THR A 500 -16.48 4.93 -17.38
C THR A 500 -17.57 4.68 -16.34
N ALA A 501 -18.81 4.48 -16.80
CA ALA A 501 -19.97 4.32 -15.90
C ALA A 501 -19.81 3.13 -14.92
N ARG A 502 -18.97 2.13 -15.24
CA ARG A 502 -18.63 1.01 -14.34
C ARG A 502 -18.05 1.46 -13.00
N SER A 503 -17.31 2.57 -12.96
CA SER A 503 -16.78 3.13 -11.70
C SER A 503 -17.87 3.74 -10.80
N LEU A 504 -19.10 3.90 -11.28
CA LEU A 504 -20.23 4.49 -10.56
C LEU A 504 -21.35 3.47 -10.23
N THR A 505 -21.40 2.31 -10.90
CA THR A 505 -22.54 1.38 -10.80
C THR A 505 -22.58 0.49 -9.56
N HIS A 506 -21.58 0.52 -8.67
CA HIS A 506 -21.60 -0.23 -7.41
C HIS A 506 -22.22 0.54 -6.22
N GLN A 507 -22.88 1.67 -6.47
CA GLN A 507 -23.22 2.64 -5.41
C GLN A 507 -24.64 2.51 -4.80
N ASP A 508 -25.55 1.69 -5.34
CA ASP A 508 -26.99 1.74 -5.02
C ASP A 508 -27.63 0.51 -4.34
N ASP A 509 -26.95 -0.64 -4.23
CA ASP A 509 -27.57 -1.90 -3.71
C ASP A 509 -27.75 -1.97 -2.17
N SER A 510 -27.67 -0.84 -1.44
CA SER A 510 -27.81 -0.79 0.01
C SER A 510 -29.11 -0.16 0.55
N ARG A 511 -30.08 0.21 -0.32
CA ARG A 511 -31.36 0.82 0.09
C ARG A 511 -32.59 0.32 -0.67
N ALA A 512 -32.99 -0.93 -0.42
CA ALA A 512 -34.28 -1.46 -0.88
C ALA A 512 -35.01 -2.30 0.19
N GLY A 513 -35.53 -1.64 1.23
CA GLY A 513 -36.45 -2.25 2.19
C GLY A 513 -37.65 -1.34 2.47
N GLY A 514 -38.86 -1.71 1.99
CA GLY A 514 -40.11 -1.14 2.52
C GLY A 514 -41.04 -0.38 1.58
N SER A 515 -41.74 -1.13 0.70
CA SER A 515 -43.18 -0.99 0.41
C SER A 515 -43.74 0.01 -0.65
N LYS A 516 -44.53 -0.61 -1.55
CA LYS A 516 -45.78 -0.16 -2.21
C LYS A 516 -45.77 0.86 -3.37
N LEU A 517 -45.81 0.26 -4.57
CA LEU A 517 -46.62 0.59 -5.77
C LEU A 517 -47.33 1.97 -5.84
N ALA A 518 -46.98 2.72 -6.89
CA ALA A 518 -47.86 2.88 -8.04
C ALA A 518 -47.03 2.81 -9.35
N SER A 519 -47.47 2.00 -10.31
CA SER A 519 -46.80 1.67 -11.59
C SER A 519 -47.17 2.61 -12.74
N VAL A 520 -46.75 2.24 -14.00
CA VAL A 520 -47.27 2.56 -15.39
C VAL A 520 -46.22 3.19 -16.42
N PRO A 521 -45.22 2.52 -17.10
CA PRO A 521 -43.85 2.92 -17.75
C PRO A 521 -43.48 4.10 -18.78
N ILE A 522 -42.20 4.38 -19.13
CA ILE A 522 -41.72 5.48 -20.07
C ILE A 522 -41.86 5.15 -21.60
N LEU A 523 -41.87 6.16 -22.53
CA LEU A 523 -40.91 6.35 -23.69
C LEU A 523 -41.44 6.91 -25.05
N ASP A 524 -40.67 7.87 -25.61
CA ASP A 524 -40.27 8.12 -27.02
C ASP A 524 -41.08 8.89 -28.12
N ARG A 525 -40.31 9.83 -28.74
CA ARG A 525 -40.22 10.26 -30.17
C ARG A 525 -40.93 11.51 -30.73
N LEU A 526 -40.09 12.30 -31.42
CA LEU A 526 -40.41 13.34 -32.40
C LEU A 526 -41.09 12.74 -33.65
N THR A 527 -42.26 13.26 -34.05
CA THR A 527 -42.50 13.87 -35.39
C THR A 527 -43.94 14.41 -35.52
N SER A 528 -44.13 15.31 -36.49
CA SER A 528 -45.33 16.12 -36.79
C SER A 528 -46.72 15.47 -36.85
N ILE A 529 -47.72 16.25 -36.36
CA ILE A 529 -49.10 16.45 -36.87
C ILE A 529 -50.21 15.43 -36.46
N LEU A 530 -51.34 16.00 -35.98
CA LEU A 530 -52.70 15.44 -35.68
C LEU A 530 -53.06 15.03 -34.22
N LEU A 531 -54.38 15.14 -33.95
CA LEU A 531 -55.18 14.85 -32.73
C LEU A 531 -55.17 13.35 -32.28
N PRO A 532 -55.77 12.92 -31.13
CA PRO A 532 -56.14 13.58 -29.86
C PRO A 532 -55.88 12.71 -28.57
N MET A 533 -56.31 13.21 -27.39
CA MET A 533 -56.77 12.51 -26.15
C MET A 533 -56.13 11.21 -25.57
N LEU A 534 -55.75 11.29 -24.28
CA LEU A 534 -56.02 10.33 -23.17
C LEU A 534 -55.12 9.09 -22.89
N ILE A 535 -54.66 9.02 -21.63
CA ILE A 535 -54.37 7.84 -20.76
C ILE A 535 -52.98 7.16 -20.75
N LEU A 536 -52.48 6.97 -19.51
CA LEU A 536 -51.40 6.09 -19.02
C LEU A 536 -49.99 6.30 -19.65
N LEU A 537 -49.00 6.77 -18.87
CA LEU A 537 -47.70 6.11 -18.61
C LEU A 537 -46.67 6.98 -17.72
N LEU A 538 -45.34 6.72 -17.55
CA LEU A 538 -44.47 7.01 -16.33
C LEU A 538 -43.05 7.63 -16.52
N ARG A 539 -42.41 7.83 -15.34
CA ARG A 539 -40.97 7.74 -14.98
C ARG A 539 -40.07 8.79 -15.62
N LEU A 540 -40.07 9.94 -14.96
CA LEU A 540 -38.84 10.31 -14.24
C LEU A 540 -38.97 9.83 -12.79
#